data_AF-A0A498NVC3-F1
#
_entry.id   AF-A0A498NVC3-F1
#
_cell.length_a   1.000
_cell.length_b   1.000
_cell.length_c   1.000
_cell.angle_alpha   90.00
_cell.angle_beta   90.00
_cell.angle_gamma   90.00
#
_symmetry.space_group_name_H-M   'P 1'
#
loop_
_entity.id
_entity.type
_entity.pdbx_description
1 polymer ?
#
loop_
_entity_poly.entity_id
_entity_poly.type
_entity_poly.pdbx_seq_one_letter_code
_entity_poly.pdbx_strand_id
1 'polypeptide(L)'
;MAASYKVPPKFDETRPYECWKNEVNIWTRVTELDKKKQALAVALGLEGRARETAMEIPAEDLDSDNGMATLLAKLDNVFLKEEKDRAYEAYSYFDGITKSSSVTMADYIIDFEQRYNRMKKYNMTLPDAVLAFKLLDTACLDEKNRLTSTDSLHRVDVFIYEISSKTD
;
A
#
# COMPACT_ATOMS: atom_id res chain seq x y z
N MET A 1 30.45 3.83 -11.98
CA MET A 1 30.00 5.20 -12.30
C MET A 1 29.83 5.93 -10.99
N ALA A 2 30.48 7.08 -10.79
CA ALA A 2 30.32 7.85 -9.56
C ALA A 2 28.85 8.27 -9.44
N ALA A 3 28.19 7.87 -8.35
CA ALA A 3 26.83 8.31 -8.06
C ALA A 3 26.87 9.83 -7.91
N SER A 4 26.37 10.55 -8.92
CA SER A 4 26.29 12.00 -8.87
C SER A 4 25.13 12.36 -7.94
N TYR A 5 25.43 12.71 -6.69
CA TYR A 5 24.45 13.17 -5.68
C TYR A 5 23.80 14.53 -6.02
N LYS A 6 23.98 14.99 -7.26
CA LYS A 6 23.33 16.19 -7.82
C LYS A 6 21.94 15.91 -8.37
N VAL A 7 21.61 14.65 -8.63
CA VAL A 7 20.31 14.25 -9.20
C VAL A 7 19.41 13.71 -8.10
N PRO A 8 18.20 14.26 -7.92
CA PRO A 8 17.26 13.78 -6.92
C PRO A 8 16.68 12.41 -7.30
N PRO A 9 16.27 11.58 -6.32
CA PRO A 9 15.54 10.33 -6.56
C PRO A 9 14.25 10.59 -7.36
N LYS A 10 14.06 9.85 -8.46
CA LYS A 10 12.86 9.97 -9.28
C LYS A 10 11.64 9.42 -8.56
N PHE A 11 10.53 10.14 -8.55
CA PHE A 11 9.27 9.56 -8.08
C PHE A 11 8.66 8.69 -9.17
N ASP A 12 8.22 7.49 -8.80
CA ASP A 12 7.50 6.57 -9.68
C ASP A 12 6.20 6.20 -8.95
N GLU A 13 5.05 6.37 -9.62
CA GLU A 13 3.74 6.06 -9.03
C GLU A 13 3.55 4.56 -8.78
N THR A 14 4.42 3.68 -9.31
CA THR A 14 4.39 2.24 -9.06
C THR A 14 4.89 1.84 -7.66
N ARG A 15 5.62 2.73 -6.98
CA ARG A 15 6.18 2.47 -5.64
C ARG A 15 5.50 3.31 -4.55
N PRO A 16 5.49 2.84 -3.29
CA PRO A 16 4.89 3.59 -2.18
C PRO A 16 5.52 4.98 -2.05
N TYR A 17 4.67 5.99 -1.85
CA TYR A 17 5.10 7.38 -1.73
C TYR A 17 6.02 7.57 -0.52
N GLU A 18 5.74 6.89 0.59
CA GLU A 18 6.59 6.92 1.80
C GLU A 18 8.02 6.44 1.54
N CYS A 19 8.20 5.41 0.71
CA CYS A 19 9.52 4.91 0.35
C CYS A 19 10.32 5.97 -0.43
N TRP A 20 9.71 6.59 -1.45
CA TRP A 20 10.34 7.67 -2.21
C TRP A 20 10.65 8.89 -1.32
N LYS A 21 9.71 9.29 -0.45
CA LYS A 21 9.92 10.39 0.49
C LYS A 21 11.13 10.13 1.40
N ASN A 22 11.32 8.89 1.87
CA ASN A 22 12.49 8.53 2.65
C ASN A 22 13.79 8.64 1.84
N GLU A 23 13.81 8.18 0.59
CA GLU A 23 14.96 8.35 -0.30
C GLU A 23 15.31 9.83 -0.53
N VAL A 24 14.31 10.68 -0.75
CA VAL A 24 14.52 12.12 -0.90
C VAL A 24 15.09 12.73 0.38
N ASN A 25 14.59 12.33 1.56
CA ASN A 25 15.15 12.78 2.84
C ASN A 25 16.59 12.33 3.06
N ILE A 26 16.98 11.15 2.55
CA ILE A 26 18.38 10.70 2.57
C ILE A 26 19.19 11.56 1.59
N TRP A 27 18.68 11.78 0.39
CA TRP A 27 19.32 12.60 -0.65
C TRP A 27 19.60 14.03 -0.18
N THR A 28 18.65 14.69 0.51
CA THR A 28 18.84 16.04 1.05
C THR A 28 19.99 16.14 2.06
N ARG A 29 20.39 15.02 2.68
CA ARG A 29 21.51 14.96 3.64
C ARG A 29 22.87 14.73 2.97
N VAL A 30 22.89 14.13 1.78
CA VAL A 30 24.12 13.77 1.06
C VAL A 30 24.40 14.65 -0.16
N THR A 31 23.43 15.47 -0.56
CA THR A 31 23.57 16.35 -1.72
C THR A 31 24.45 17.58 -1.41
N GLU A 32 25.16 18.05 -2.42
CA GLU A 32 25.94 19.29 -2.39
C GLU A 32 25.10 20.52 -2.80
N LEU A 33 23.83 20.32 -3.16
CA LEU A 33 22.94 21.41 -3.53
C LEU A 33 22.60 22.27 -2.31
N ASP A 34 22.67 23.59 -2.51
CA ASP A 34 22.19 24.57 -1.54
C ASP A 34 20.74 24.27 -1.16
N LYS A 35 20.40 24.43 0.13
CA LYS A 35 19.08 24.09 0.68
C LYS A 35 17.93 24.72 -0.11
N LYS A 36 18.11 25.95 -0.60
CA LYS A 36 17.09 26.67 -1.38
C LYS A 36 16.85 26.05 -2.76
N LYS A 37 17.86 25.38 -3.32
CA LYS A 37 17.78 24.76 -4.64
C LYS A 37 17.31 23.30 -4.60
N GLN A 38 17.31 22.67 -3.44
CA GLN A 38 16.93 21.26 -3.30
C GLN A 38 15.46 21.03 -3.71
N ALA A 39 14.55 21.88 -3.24
CA ALA A 39 13.13 21.76 -3.54
C ALA A 39 12.83 21.95 -5.03
N LEU A 40 13.47 22.93 -5.65
CA LEU A 40 13.39 23.18 -7.09
C LEU A 40 13.90 21.97 -7.89
N ALA A 41 15.05 21.41 -7.50
CA ALA A 41 15.62 20.24 -8.17
C ALA A 41 14.68 19.03 -8.08
N VAL A 42 14.11 18.75 -6.90
CA VAL A 42 13.15 17.67 -6.71
C VAL A 42 11.88 17.92 -7.53
N ALA A 43 11.30 19.13 -7.46
CA ALA A 43 10.09 19.48 -8.20
C ALA A 43 10.25 19.34 -9.71
N LEU A 44 11.41 19.68 -10.26
CA LEU A 44 11.71 19.50 -11.69
C LEU A 44 11.94 18.03 -12.08
N GLY A 45 12.32 17.18 -11.14
CA GLY A 45 12.48 15.74 -11.33
C GLY A 45 11.19 14.94 -11.17
N LEU A 46 10.10 15.56 -10.71
CA LEU A 46 8.78 14.94 -10.63
C LEU A 46 8.14 14.84 -12.01
N GLU A 47 7.29 13.83 -12.18
CA GLU A 47 6.51 13.58 -13.40
C GLU A 47 5.03 13.40 -13.03
N GLY A 48 4.14 13.45 -14.03
CA GLY A 48 2.71 13.22 -13.87
C GLY A 48 2.04 14.12 -12.82
N ARG A 49 1.17 13.52 -11.99
CA ARG A 49 0.37 14.24 -10.98
C ARG A 49 1.22 14.88 -9.89
N ALA A 50 2.34 14.26 -9.53
CA ALA A 50 3.25 14.81 -8.53
C ALA A 50 3.89 16.12 -9.03
N ARG A 51 4.22 16.19 -10.33
CA ARG A 51 4.70 17.42 -10.95
C ARG A 51 3.63 18.49 -10.97
N GLU A 52 2.41 18.17 -11.39
CA GLU A 52 1.29 19.12 -11.40
C GLU A 52 1.08 19.73 -10.01
N THR A 53 1.05 18.89 -8.98
CA THR A 53 0.93 19.32 -7.57
C THR A 53 2.09 20.23 -7.13
N ALA A 54 3.32 19.92 -7.54
CA ALA A 54 4.48 20.73 -7.20
C ALA A 54 4.50 22.09 -7.92
N MET A 55 3.98 22.15 -9.15
CA MET A 55 3.91 23.37 -9.96
C MET A 55 2.85 24.37 -9.46
N GLU A 56 1.93 23.94 -8.59
CA GLU A 56 1.02 24.85 -7.88
C GLU A 56 1.74 25.70 -6.82
N ILE A 57 2.93 25.29 -6.38
CA ILE A 57 3.70 26.01 -5.37
C ILE A 57 4.53 27.09 -6.08
N PRO A 58 4.44 28.37 -5.65
CA PRO A 58 5.28 29.43 -6.18
C PRO A 58 6.77 29.08 -6.07
N ALA A 59 7.54 29.39 -7.12
CA ALA A 59 8.98 29.11 -7.15
C ALA A 59 9.73 29.81 -6.00
N GLU A 60 9.25 30.97 -5.56
CA GLU A 60 9.79 31.73 -4.42
C GLU A 60 9.67 30.98 -3.10
N ASP A 61 8.57 30.25 -2.90
CA ASP A 61 8.35 29.43 -1.70
C ASP A 61 9.24 28.19 -1.69
N LEU A 62 9.53 27.66 -2.89
CA LEU A 62 10.47 26.55 -3.09
C LEU A 62 11.94 26.99 -2.98
N ASP A 63 12.27 28.21 -3.37
CA ASP A 63 13.62 28.82 -3.27
C ASP A 63 13.92 29.35 -1.87
N SER A 64 13.62 28.55 -0.85
CA SER A 64 13.78 28.91 0.56
C SER A 64 14.45 27.78 1.34
N ASP A 65 15.02 28.10 2.51
CA ASP A 65 15.63 27.08 3.38
C ASP A 65 14.61 26.02 3.85
N ASN A 66 13.31 26.36 3.79
CA ASN A 66 12.19 25.49 4.11
C ASN A 66 11.49 24.93 2.86
N GLY A 67 11.99 25.20 1.66
CA GLY A 67 11.30 24.83 0.40
C GLY A 67 11.02 23.33 0.29
N MET A 68 11.94 22.49 0.78
CA MET A 68 11.75 21.04 0.83
C MET A 68 10.58 20.64 1.76
N ALA A 69 10.45 21.30 2.91
CA ALA A 69 9.35 21.04 3.82
C ALA A 69 8.00 21.46 3.19
N THR A 70 7.97 22.60 2.51
CA THR A 70 6.78 23.08 1.77
C THR A 70 6.38 22.10 0.67
N LEU A 71 7.33 21.66 -0.15
CA LEU A 71 7.09 20.70 -1.23
C LEU A 71 6.57 19.36 -0.69
N LEU A 72 7.25 18.79 0.31
CA LEU A 72 6.85 17.53 0.90
C LEU A 72 5.48 17.64 1.60
N ALA A 73 5.18 18.74 2.29
CA ALA A 73 3.87 18.93 2.91
C ALA A 73 2.72 18.97 1.90
N LYS A 74 2.93 19.62 0.74
CA LYS A 74 1.94 19.64 -0.34
C LYS A 74 1.73 18.26 -0.94
N LEU A 75 2.82 17.53 -1.21
CA LEU A 75 2.75 16.16 -1.73
C LEU A 75 2.15 15.18 -0.71
N ASP A 76 2.49 15.30 0.57
CA ASP A 76 1.94 14.53 1.68
C ASP A 76 0.40 14.63 1.71
N ASN A 77 -0.14 15.85 1.57
CA ASN A 77 -1.58 16.08 1.59
C ASN A 77 -2.35 15.33 0.48
N VAL A 78 -1.70 15.08 -0.66
CA VAL A 78 -2.31 14.37 -1.79
C VAL A 78 -2.01 12.87 -1.66
N PHE A 79 -0.73 12.50 -1.67
CA PHE A 79 -0.32 11.12 -1.83
C PHE A 79 -0.44 10.28 -0.55
N LEU A 80 -0.10 10.81 0.64
CA LEU A 80 -0.30 10.05 1.89
C LEU A 80 -1.77 9.89 2.23
N LYS A 81 -2.57 10.92 1.98
CA LYS A 81 -4.01 10.84 2.21
C LYS A 81 -4.64 9.79 1.30
N GLU A 82 -4.35 9.85 0.00
CA GLU A 82 -4.83 8.85 -0.96
C GLU A 82 -4.37 7.43 -0.62
N GLU A 83 -3.12 7.24 -0.18
CA GLU A 83 -2.60 5.93 0.20
C GLU A 83 -3.35 5.37 1.42
N LYS A 84 -3.57 6.20 2.45
CA LYS A 84 -4.35 5.82 3.64
C LYS A 84 -5.82 5.55 3.32
N ASP A 85 -6.44 6.41 2.52
CA ASP A 85 -7.84 6.25 2.10
C ASP A 85 -8.01 4.96 1.30
N ARG A 86 -7.10 4.67 0.35
CA ARG A 86 -7.11 3.43 -0.44
C ARG A 86 -6.85 2.19 0.40
N ALA A 87 -5.93 2.27 1.37
CA ALA A 87 -5.65 1.16 2.27
C ALA A 87 -6.84 0.88 3.21
N TYR A 88 -7.49 1.94 3.72
CA TYR A 88 -8.71 1.84 4.50
C TYR A 88 -9.89 1.26 3.70
N GLU A 89 -10.07 1.68 2.45
CA GLU A 89 -11.09 1.12 1.56
C GLU A 89 -10.83 -0.36 1.29
N ALA A 90 -9.58 -0.74 1.00
CA ALA A 90 -9.20 -2.14 0.79
C ALA A 90 -9.46 -2.99 2.05
N TYR A 91 -9.12 -2.47 3.23
CA TYR A 91 -9.41 -3.13 4.50
C TYR A 91 -10.91 -3.24 4.76
N SER A 92 -11.67 -2.15 4.63
CA SER A 92 -13.12 -2.14 4.86
C SER A 92 -13.85 -3.09 3.91
N TYR A 93 -13.40 -3.16 2.65
CA TYR A 93 -13.95 -4.07 1.65
C TYR A 93 -13.66 -5.54 1.98
N PHE A 94 -12.50 -5.84 2.56
CA PHE A 94 -12.18 -7.18 3.06
C PHE A 94 -12.91 -7.50 4.37
N ASP A 95 -12.97 -6.56 5.31
CA ASP A 95 -13.57 -6.75 6.63
C ASP A 95 -15.08 -6.97 6.54
N GLY A 96 -15.74 -6.28 5.61
CA GLY A 96 -17.16 -6.45 5.31
C GLY A 96 -17.51 -7.71 4.51
N ILE A 97 -16.56 -8.62 4.27
CA ILE A 97 -16.89 -9.87 3.57
C ILE A 97 -17.80 -10.73 4.44
N THR A 98 -18.96 -11.09 3.90
CA THR A 98 -19.90 -12.01 4.53
C THR A 98 -20.47 -12.92 3.46
N LYS A 99 -20.58 -14.21 3.76
CA LYS A 99 -21.14 -15.17 2.82
C LYS A 99 -22.65 -14.97 2.70
N SER A 100 -23.11 -14.58 1.51
CA SER A 100 -24.53 -14.64 1.17
C SER A 100 -24.99 -16.10 1.03
N SER A 101 -26.21 -16.38 1.47
CA SER A 101 -26.83 -17.72 1.44
C SER A 101 -27.00 -18.29 0.04
N SER A 102 -26.97 -17.45 -1.00
CA SER A 102 -27.12 -17.83 -2.41
C SER A 102 -25.81 -18.20 -3.11
N VAL A 103 -24.65 -17.89 -2.53
CA VAL A 103 -23.34 -18.07 -3.18
C VAL A 103 -22.77 -19.46 -2.85
N THR A 104 -21.98 -20.08 -3.72
CA THR A 104 -21.31 -21.35 -3.36
C THR A 104 -20.13 -21.11 -2.42
N MET A 105 -19.60 -22.15 -1.78
CA MET A 105 -18.39 -21.98 -0.95
C MET A 105 -17.16 -21.65 -1.82
N ALA A 106 -17.07 -22.22 -3.02
CA ALA A 106 -15.94 -21.99 -3.94
C ALA A 106 -15.88 -20.53 -4.44
N ASP A 107 -17.03 -19.98 -4.85
CA ASP A 107 -17.09 -18.57 -5.29
C ASP A 107 -16.78 -17.60 -4.14
N TYR A 108 -17.19 -17.95 -2.93
CA TYR A 108 -16.88 -17.18 -1.73
C TYR A 108 -15.38 -17.18 -1.40
N ILE A 109 -14.71 -18.33 -1.52
CA ILE A 109 -13.25 -18.43 -1.32
C ILE A 109 -12.51 -17.55 -2.35
N ILE A 110 -12.94 -17.58 -3.61
CA ILE A 110 -12.34 -16.74 -4.67
C ILE A 110 -12.51 -15.25 -4.35
N ASP A 111 -13.71 -14.82 -3.92
CA ASP A 111 -13.94 -13.43 -3.51
C ASP A 111 -13.09 -13.05 -2.30
N PHE A 112 -12.96 -13.94 -1.31
CA PHE A 112 -12.12 -13.74 -0.13
C PHE A 112 -10.64 -13.55 -0.50
N GLU A 113 -10.09 -14.41 -1.37
CA GLU A 113 -8.71 -14.29 -1.86
C GLU A 113 -8.48 -12.99 -2.64
N GLN A 114 -9.42 -12.62 -3.52
CA GLN A 114 -9.31 -11.38 -4.30
C GLN A 114 -9.29 -10.16 -3.39
N ARG A 115 -10.12 -10.14 -2.35
CA ARG A 115 -10.15 -9.06 -1.34
C ARG A 115 -8.88 -9.04 -0.51
N TYR A 116 -8.39 -10.20 -0.07
CA TYR A 116 -7.14 -10.28 0.69
C TYR A 116 -5.93 -9.82 -0.13
N ASN A 117 -5.85 -10.22 -1.41
CA ASN A 117 -4.79 -9.79 -2.31
C ASN A 117 -4.79 -8.27 -2.55
N ARG A 118 -5.94 -7.59 -2.45
CA ARG A 118 -5.99 -6.11 -2.49
C ARG A 118 -5.39 -5.49 -1.23
N MET A 119 -5.62 -6.06 -0.05
CA MET A 119 -4.96 -5.59 1.19
C MET A 119 -3.44 -5.83 1.17
N LYS A 120 -2.99 -6.98 0.63
CA LYS A 120 -1.55 -7.27 0.49
C LYS A 120 -0.79 -6.19 -0.28
N LYS A 121 -1.43 -5.52 -1.25
CA LYS A 121 -0.82 -4.41 -2.00
C LYS A 121 -0.41 -3.22 -1.12
N TYR A 122 -1.07 -3.03 0.01
CA TYR A 122 -0.79 -1.96 0.98
C TYR A 122 0.01 -2.47 2.18
N ASN A 123 0.69 -3.62 2.03
CA ASN A 123 1.48 -4.26 3.09
C ASN A 123 0.64 -4.61 4.34
N MET A 124 -0.69 -4.74 4.18
CA MET A 124 -1.62 -5.17 5.22
C MET A 124 -1.76 -6.69 5.16
N THR A 125 -0.79 -7.40 5.73
CA THR A 125 -0.80 -8.85 5.85
C THR A 125 -1.37 -9.27 7.21
N LEU A 126 -2.18 -10.33 7.21
CA LEU A 126 -2.71 -10.92 8.42
C LEU A 126 -2.01 -12.25 8.67
N PRO A 127 -1.77 -12.64 9.95
CA PRO A 127 -1.27 -13.97 10.25
C PRO A 127 -2.23 -15.06 9.74
N ASP A 128 -1.68 -16.17 9.26
CA ASP A 128 -2.47 -17.25 8.62
C ASP A 128 -3.58 -17.79 9.54
N ALA A 129 -3.30 -17.93 10.84
CA ALA A 129 -4.30 -18.33 11.82
C ALA A 129 -5.48 -17.34 11.87
N VAL A 130 -5.23 -16.04 11.82
CA VAL A 130 -6.26 -14.99 11.86
C VAL A 130 -7.10 -15.01 10.58
N LEU A 131 -6.47 -15.25 9.43
CA LEU A 131 -7.18 -15.42 8.15
C LEU A 131 -8.10 -16.63 8.17
N ALA A 132 -7.61 -17.78 8.66
CA ALA A 132 -8.40 -19.01 8.75
C ALA A 132 -9.61 -18.81 9.67
N PHE A 133 -9.42 -18.20 10.83
CA PHE A 133 -10.53 -17.87 11.74
C PHE A 133 -11.54 -16.91 11.10
N LYS A 134 -11.07 -15.86 10.41
CA LYS A 134 -11.96 -14.89 9.75
C LYS A 134 -12.75 -15.53 8.62
N LEU A 135 -12.14 -16.40 7.82
CA LEU A 135 -12.82 -17.16 6.77
C LEU A 135 -13.95 -18.02 7.37
N LEU A 136 -13.66 -18.74 8.47
CA LEU A 136 -14.66 -19.59 9.14
C LEU A 136 -15.81 -18.78 9.76
N ASP A 137 -15.50 -17.62 10.34
CA ASP A 137 -16.48 -16.74 10.99
C ASP A 137 -17.40 -16.06 9.97
N THR A 138 -16.82 -15.58 8.86
CA THR A 138 -17.57 -14.85 7.82
C THR A 138 -18.24 -15.77 6.78
N ALA A 139 -17.92 -17.07 6.77
CA ALA A 139 -18.57 -18.09 5.94
C ALA A 139 -19.98 -18.49 6.41
N CYS A 140 -20.53 -17.85 7.46
CA CYS A 140 -21.89 -18.11 7.97
C CYS A 140 -22.20 -19.62 8.08
N LEU A 141 -21.26 -20.37 8.64
CA LEU A 141 -21.42 -21.80 8.86
C LEU A 141 -22.39 -22.01 10.02
N ASP A 142 -23.62 -22.39 9.70
CA ASP A 142 -24.62 -22.92 10.63
C ASP A 142 -23.96 -24.01 11.51
N GLU A 143 -24.28 -24.06 12.82
CA GLU A 143 -23.57 -24.89 13.81
C GLU A 143 -23.44 -26.37 13.38
N LYS A 144 -24.40 -26.87 12.59
CA LYS A 144 -24.40 -28.22 12.01
C LYS A 144 -23.34 -28.46 10.92
N ASN A 145 -22.93 -27.44 10.16
CA ASN A 145 -21.84 -27.54 9.18
C ASN A 145 -20.46 -27.33 9.83
N ARG A 146 -20.42 -26.74 11.02
CA ARG A 146 -19.17 -26.50 11.77
C ARG A 146 -18.53 -27.82 12.25
N LEU A 147 -19.36 -28.85 12.51
CA LEU A 147 -18.92 -30.19 12.92
C LEU A 147 -18.57 -31.14 11.75
N THR A 148 -19.17 -30.98 10.56
CA THR A 148 -18.74 -31.72 9.35
C THR A 148 -17.51 -31.08 8.70
N SER A 149 -17.17 -29.86 9.11
CA SER A 149 -15.96 -29.17 8.67
C SER A 149 -14.68 -29.78 9.22
N THR A 150 -14.70 -30.75 10.14
CA THR A 150 -13.48 -31.48 10.53
C THR A 150 -12.94 -32.38 9.41
N ASP A 151 -13.79 -32.88 8.52
CA ASP A 151 -13.33 -33.52 7.27
C ASP A 151 -12.93 -32.48 6.21
N SER A 152 -13.47 -31.26 6.31
CA SER A 152 -13.06 -30.12 5.49
C SER A 152 -11.82 -29.41 6.02
N LEU A 153 -11.35 -29.72 7.25
CA LEU A 153 -10.07 -29.25 7.80
C LEU A 153 -8.92 -29.83 6.99
N HIS A 154 -9.05 -31.02 6.39
CA HIS A 154 -8.06 -31.48 5.40
C HIS A 154 -8.01 -30.58 4.16
N ARG A 155 -9.13 -29.98 3.74
CA ARG A 155 -9.15 -29.01 2.64
C ARG A 155 -8.65 -27.63 3.05
N VAL A 156 -8.92 -27.20 4.28
CA VAL A 156 -8.39 -25.95 4.84
C VAL A 156 -6.89 -26.08 5.13
N ASP A 157 -6.42 -27.24 5.60
CA ASP A 157 -5.00 -27.57 5.77
C ASP A 157 -4.32 -27.64 4.40
N VAL A 158 -4.93 -28.29 3.39
CA VAL A 158 -4.42 -28.27 2.00
C VAL A 158 -4.37 -26.84 1.46
N PHE A 159 -5.36 -26.00 1.76
CA PHE A 159 -5.41 -24.60 1.32
C PHE A 159 -4.37 -23.72 2.05
N ILE A 160 -4.17 -23.93 3.35
CA ILE A 160 -3.09 -23.29 4.12
C ILE A 160 -1.72 -23.75 3.62
N TYR A 161 -1.56 -25.04 3.31
CA TYR A 161 -0.34 -25.62 2.76
C TYR A 161 -0.04 -25.10 1.34
N GLU A 162 -1.07 -24.92 0.51
CA GLU A 162 -0.95 -24.45 -0.87
C GLU A 162 -0.74 -22.94 -0.99
N ILE A 163 -1.20 -22.16 0.01
CA ILE A 163 -0.82 -20.76 0.19
C ILE A 163 0.62 -20.64 0.70
N SER A 164 1.02 -21.48 1.67
CA SER A 164 2.38 -21.51 2.22
C SER A 164 3.43 -21.99 1.22
N SER A 165 3.09 -22.87 0.25
CA SER A 165 4.05 -23.39 -0.74
C SER A 165 4.25 -22.50 -1.96
N LYS A 166 3.45 -21.44 -2.13
CA LYS A 166 3.56 -20.46 -3.23
C LYS A 166 4.26 -19.16 -2.80
N THR A 167 4.74 -19.09 -1.57
CA THR A 167 5.41 -17.93 -0.99
C THR A 167 6.92 -18.10 -0.76
N ASP A 168 7.51 -19.20 -1.25
CA ASP A 168 8.97 -19.37 -1.42
C ASP A 168 9.40 -19.14 -2.88
#